data_AF-A0A9Q0RYI3-F1
#
_entry.id   AF-A0A9Q0RYI3-F1
#
_cell.length_a   1.000
_cell.length_b   1.000
_cell.length_c   1.000
_cell.angle_alpha   90.00
_cell.angle_beta   90.00
_cell.angle_gamma   90.00
#
_symmetry.space_group_name_H-M   'P 1'
#
loop_
_entity.id
_entity.type
_entity.pdbx_description
1 polymer ?
#
loop_
_entity_poly.entity_id
_entity_poly.type
_entity_poly.pdbx_seq_one_letter_code
_entity_poly.pdbx_strand_id
1 'polypeptide(L)'
;YLCDKYRPESKLYPNDPEQRAIVNQRLCFNMGFYYNYISQYSMAPIFFDYPRNELGQKKVYIALKAFETYLERGDTKYAASNELTIADFPLITSTMCLEAIDFKFDGYQLIVNWYETFKAEHPKLWDITAAGMKEIQEFNKNPPDLSHMNHPIHPIRKK
;
A
#
# COMPACT_ATOMS: atom_id res chain seq x y z
N TYR A 1 7.07 12.56 13.04
CA TYR A 1 8.00 12.41 14.17
C TYR A 1 9.45 12.25 13.73
N LEU A 2 9.87 11.13 13.10
CA LEU A 2 11.30 10.90 12.81
C LEU A 2 11.91 12.00 11.93
N CYS A 3 11.18 12.47 10.92
CA CYS A 3 11.57 13.65 10.14
C CYS A 3 11.62 14.88 11.05
N ASP A 4 10.51 15.27 11.68
CA ASP A 4 10.44 16.49 12.50
C ASP A 4 11.53 16.56 13.61
N LYS A 5 11.86 15.43 14.25
CA LYS A 5 12.82 15.38 15.36
C LYS A 5 14.28 15.31 14.91
N TYR A 6 14.58 14.46 13.93
CA TYR A 6 15.98 14.10 13.61
C TYR A 6 16.44 14.65 12.26
N ARG A 7 15.50 15.06 11.40
CA ARG A 7 15.73 15.55 10.05
C ARG A 7 14.68 16.61 9.65
N PRO A 8 14.52 17.71 10.40
CA PRO A 8 13.46 18.70 10.18
C PRO A 8 13.54 19.40 8.81
N GLU A 9 14.74 19.49 8.23
CA GLU A 9 14.97 20.06 6.88
C GLU A 9 14.91 19.01 5.76
N SER A 10 14.48 17.78 6.06
CA SER A 10 14.40 16.73 5.06
C SER A 10 13.24 16.97 4.11
N LYS A 11 13.51 16.85 2.82
CA LYS A 11 12.50 16.86 1.76
C LYS A 11 11.54 15.68 1.83
N LEU A 12 11.87 14.62 2.58
CA LEU A 12 10.96 13.51 2.85
C LEU A 12 9.67 13.98 3.55
N TYR A 13 9.73 15.07 4.32
CA TYR A 13 8.56 15.67 4.93
C TYR A 13 8.73 17.21 4.94
N PRO A 14 8.33 17.91 3.86
CA PRO A 14 8.67 19.31 3.63
C PRO A 14 8.02 20.23 4.67
N ASN A 15 8.68 21.34 5.05
CA ASN A 15 8.13 22.32 6.01
C ASN A 15 7.13 23.30 5.38
N ASP A 16 7.17 23.46 4.05
CA ASP A 16 6.21 24.26 3.32
C ASP A 16 4.78 23.74 3.60
N PRO A 17 3.85 24.59 4.08
CA PRO A 17 2.52 24.15 4.49
C PRO A 17 1.72 23.47 3.39
N GLU A 18 1.82 23.94 2.14
CA GLU A 18 1.05 23.39 1.02
C GLU A 18 1.58 22.01 0.62
N GLN A 19 2.89 21.87 0.45
CA GLN A 19 3.50 20.56 0.16
C GLN A 19 3.27 19.57 1.30
N ARG A 20 3.38 20.03 2.56
CA ARG A 20 3.11 19.20 3.74
C ARG A 20 1.65 18.76 3.79
N ALA A 21 0.71 19.61 3.39
CA ALA A 21 -0.71 19.26 3.34
C ALA A 21 -0.97 18.12 2.34
N ILE A 22 -0.30 18.11 1.18
CA ILE A 22 -0.42 17.02 0.21
C ILE A 22 0.14 15.72 0.81
N VAL A 23 1.34 15.74 1.40
CA VAL A 23 1.94 14.56 2.06
C VAL A 23 1.00 14.01 3.15
N ASN A 24 0.48 14.87 4.01
CA ASN A 24 -0.45 14.48 5.07
C ASN A 24 -1.75 13.90 4.51
N GLN A 25 -2.29 14.50 3.45
CA GLN A 25 -3.47 13.97 2.80
C GLN A 25 -3.21 12.56 2.25
N ARG A 26 -2.06 12.30 1.61
CA ARG A 26 -1.71 10.98 1.08
C ARG A 26 -1.54 9.93 2.19
N LEU A 27 -0.94 10.31 3.32
CA LEU A 27 -0.85 9.45 4.51
C LEU A 27 -2.24 9.08 5.05
N CYS A 28 -3.12 10.07 5.21
CA CYS A 28 -4.50 9.86 5.64
C CYS A 28 -5.30 9.02 4.63
N PHE A 29 -5.13 9.27 3.34
CA PHE A 29 -5.72 8.49 2.25
C PHE A 29 -5.29 7.03 2.33
N ASN A 30 -3.99 6.76 2.56
CA ASN A 30 -3.53 5.40 2.70
C ASN A 30 -4.20 4.69 3.87
N MET A 31 -4.15 5.31 5.06
CA MET A 31 -4.66 4.73 6.30
C MET A 31 -6.18 4.50 6.25
N GLY A 32 -6.94 5.51 5.79
CA GLY A 32 -8.40 5.50 5.84
C GLY A 32 -9.08 4.87 4.64
N PHE A 33 -8.38 4.72 3.51
CA PHE A 33 -9.02 4.33 2.25
C PHE A 33 -8.21 3.28 1.47
N TYR A 34 -7.00 3.62 1.03
CA TYR A 34 -6.24 2.78 0.09
C TYR A 34 -5.85 1.43 0.71
N TYR A 35 -5.15 1.44 1.84
CA TYR A 35 -4.77 0.21 2.53
C TYR A 35 -5.98 -0.52 3.10
N ASN A 36 -7.02 0.19 3.55
CA ASN A 36 -8.24 -0.43 4.06
C ASN A 36 -8.89 -1.33 2.99
N TYR A 37 -9.08 -0.82 1.77
CA TYR A 37 -9.67 -1.58 0.68
C TYR A 37 -8.74 -2.68 0.16
N ILE A 38 -7.44 -2.41 0.06
CA ILE A 38 -6.48 -3.40 -0.41
C ILE A 38 -6.33 -4.55 0.59
N SER A 39 -6.10 -4.27 1.87
CA SER A 39 -5.85 -5.29 2.89
C SER A 39 -7.05 -6.20 3.13
N GLN A 40 -8.28 -5.69 3.03
CA GLN A 40 -9.50 -6.50 3.12
C GLN A 40 -9.60 -7.55 2.01
N TYR A 41 -9.03 -7.29 0.83
CA TYR A 41 -9.06 -8.21 -0.31
C TYR A 41 -7.80 -9.08 -0.42
N SER A 42 -6.64 -8.49 -0.15
CA SER A 42 -5.34 -9.18 -0.29
C SER A 42 -4.96 -9.97 0.96
N MET A 43 -4.93 -9.29 2.12
CA MET A 43 -4.35 -9.80 3.38
C MET A 43 -5.36 -10.56 4.23
N ALA A 44 -6.57 -10.04 4.43
CA ALA A 44 -7.55 -10.66 5.32
C ALA A 44 -7.91 -12.10 4.88
N PRO A 45 -8.09 -12.39 3.56
CA PRO A 45 -8.29 -13.75 3.07
C PRO A 45 -7.08 -14.67 3.12
N ILE A 46 -5.89 -14.19 3.52
CA ILE A 46 -4.72 -15.04 3.79
C ILE A 46 -4.84 -15.61 5.21
N PHE A 47 -5.13 -14.76 6.19
CA PHE A 47 -5.11 -15.16 7.60
C PHE A 47 -6.46 -15.65 8.12
N PHE A 48 -7.57 -15.11 7.61
CA PHE A 48 -8.91 -15.32 8.16
C PHE A 48 -9.87 -15.87 7.12
N ASP A 49 -11.04 -16.35 7.56
CA ASP A 49 -12.09 -16.91 6.70
C ASP A 49 -12.91 -15.82 6.01
N TYR A 50 -12.22 -14.93 5.30
CA TYR A 50 -12.84 -13.94 4.42
C TYR A 50 -12.70 -14.39 2.96
N PRO A 51 -13.75 -14.25 2.13
CA PRO A 51 -13.65 -14.57 0.72
C PRO A 51 -13.00 -13.42 -0.08
N ARG A 52 -12.28 -13.77 -1.14
CA ARG A 52 -11.97 -12.84 -2.24
C ARG A 52 -13.16 -12.81 -3.20
N ASN A 53 -14.05 -11.84 -3.03
CA ASN A 53 -15.27 -11.71 -3.83
C ASN A 53 -15.28 -10.45 -4.72
N GLU A 54 -16.26 -10.36 -5.62
CA GLU A 54 -16.41 -9.26 -6.57
C GLU A 54 -16.55 -7.89 -5.88
N LEU A 55 -17.23 -7.82 -4.73
CA LEU A 55 -17.38 -6.57 -3.99
C LEU A 55 -16.04 -6.07 -3.46
N GLY A 56 -15.23 -6.96 -2.87
CA GLY A 56 -13.88 -6.65 -2.41
C GLY A 56 -12.98 -6.21 -3.56
N GLN A 57 -13.05 -6.92 -4.70
CA GLN A 57 -12.30 -6.55 -5.90
C GLN A 57 -12.71 -5.16 -6.43
N LYS A 58 -14.02 -4.87 -6.47
CA LYS A 58 -14.53 -3.55 -6.87
C LYS A 58 -14.02 -2.44 -5.95
N LYS A 59 -13.92 -2.69 -4.64
CA LYS A 59 -13.31 -1.74 -3.69
C LYS A 59 -11.83 -1.50 -4.00
N VAL A 60 -11.06 -2.55 -4.32
CA VAL A 60 -9.66 -2.40 -4.77
C VAL A 60 -9.58 -1.53 -6.02
N TYR A 61 -10.42 -1.76 -7.03
CA TYR A 61 -10.45 -0.91 -8.23
C TYR A 61 -10.84 0.55 -7.95
N ILE A 62 -11.74 0.80 -6.98
CA ILE A 62 -12.06 2.16 -6.52
C ILE A 62 -10.83 2.82 -5.87
N ALA A 63 -10.08 2.09 -5.03
CA ALA A 63 -8.86 2.58 -4.41
C ALA A 63 -7.78 2.90 -5.45
N LEU A 64 -7.54 1.98 -6.40
CA LEU A 64 -6.61 2.17 -7.50
C LEU A 64 -7.01 3.36 -8.37
N LYS A 65 -8.29 3.49 -8.75
CA LYS A 65 -8.75 4.62 -9.55
C LYS A 65 -8.58 5.96 -8.82
N ALA A 66 -8.85 6.02 -7.52
CA ALA A 66 -8.65 7.23 -6.73
C ALA A 66 -7.17 7.63 -6.69
N PHE A 67 -6.26 6.67 -6.52
CA PHE A 67 -4.83 6.95 -6.48
C PHE A 67 -4.28 7.34 -7.85
N GLU A 68 -4.72 6.67 -8.92
CA GLU A 68 -4.39 7.04 -10.31
C GLU A 68 -4.79 8.50 -10.59
N THR A 69 -6.00 8.91 -10.18
CA THR A 69 -6.47 10.30 -10.29
C THR A 69 -5.61 11.28 -9.48
N TYR A 70 -5.06 10.88 -8.34
CA TYR A 70 -4.15 11.73 -7.56
C TYR A 70 -2.80 11.93 -8.23
N LEU A 71 -2.25 10.87 -8.86
CA LEU A 71 -1.02 10.98 -9.65
C LEU A 71 -1.25 11.84 -10.90
N GLU A 72 -2.37 11.63 -11.61
CA GLU A 72 -2.74 12.40 -12.79
C GLU A 72 -2.89 13.89 -12.49
N ARG A 73 -3.64 14.23 -11.43
CA ARG A 73 -3.84 15.64 -11.03
C ARG A 73 -2.62 16.28 -10.40
N GLY A 74 -1.78 15.47 -9.76
CA GLY A 74 -0.54 15.94 -9.16
C GLY A 74 0.52 16.26 -10.20
N ASP A 75 0.49 15.59 -11.36
CA ASP A 75 1.53 15.63 -12.39
C ASP A 75 2.94 15.52 -11.78
N THR A 76 3.10 14.50 -10.94
CA THR A 76 4.26 14.32 -10.08
C THR A 76 4.83 12.92 -10.21
N LYS A 77 6.15 12.83 -10.12
CA LYS A 77 6.87 11.55 -10.16
C LYS A 77 6.53 10.62 -8.98
N TYR A 78 6.32 11.18 -7.80
CA TYR A 78 5.97 10.47 -6.57
C TYR A 78 4.59 10.88 -6.07
N ALA A 79 4.07 10.18 -5.05
CA ALA A 79 2.68 10.29 -4.64
C ALA A 79 2.24 11.71 -4.24
N ALA A 80 3.18 12.55 -3.79
CA ALA A 80 2.92 13.91 -3.31
C ALA A 80 3.77 14.99 -3.99
N SER A 81 4.87 14.65 -4.66
CA SER A 81 5.81 15.62 -5.23
C SER A 81 6.72 14.98 -6.29
N ASN A 82 7.62 15.75 -6.91
CA ASN A 82 8.64 15.19 -7.80
C ASN A 82 9.82 14.54 -7.06
N GLU A 83 9.85 14.64 -5.74
CA GLU A 83 10.79 13.97 -4.87
C GLU A 83 10.08 12.95 -3.96
N LEU A 84 10.83 11.94 -3.52
CA LEU A 84 10.32 10.92 -2.61
C LEU A 84 9.91 11.57 -1.28
N THR A 85 8.76 11.17 -0.73
CA THR A 85 8.27 11.64 0.57
C THR A 85 7.88 10.47 1.47
N ILE A 86 7.62 10.75 2.75
CA ILE A 86 7.08 9.74 3.68
C ILE A 86 5.71 9.20 3.27
N ALA A 87 4.99 9.87 2.35
CA ALA A 87 3.71 9.37 1.84
C ALA A 87 3.88 8.17 0.90
N ASP A 88 5.02 8.05 0.22
CA ASP A 88 5.25 6.96 -0.74
C ASP A 88 5.36 5.60 -0.04
N PHE A 89 6.05 5.51 1.10
CA PHE A 89 6.30 4.23 1.77
C PHE A 89 5.04 3.42 2.09
N PRO A 90 4.02 3.97 2.79
CA PRO A 90 2.82 3.20 3.10
C PRO A 90 1.99 2.87 1.85
N LEU A 91 2.02 3.74 0.83
CA LEU A 91 1.37 3.46 -0.45
C LEU A 91 2.08 2.31 -1.18
N ILE A 92 3.42 2.32 -1.25
CA ILE A 92 4.24 1.26 -1.86
C ILE A 92 3.95 -0.08 -1.20
N THR A 93 3.93 -0.12 0.13
CA THR A 93 3.65 -1.38 0.85
C THR A 93 2.21 -1.85 0.64
N SER A 94 1.25 -0.92 0.50
CA SER A 94 -0.13 -1.27 0.18
C SER A 94 -0.26 -1.85 -1.23
N THR A 95 0.34 -1.21 -2.24
CA THR A 95 0.36 -1.71 -3.62
C THR A 95 1.11 -3.05 -3.70
N MET A 96 2.18 -3.23 -2.92
CA MET A 96 2.89 -4.51 -2.83
C MET A 96 1.98 -5.66 -2.37
N CYS A 97 1.03 -5.43 -1.47
CA CYS A 97 0.08 -6.48 -1.07
C CYS A 97 -0.75 -7.02 -2.25
N LEU A 98 -0.96 -6.22 -3.31
CA LEU A 98 -1.60 -6.66 -4.55
C LEU A 98 -0.64 -7.52 -5.39
N GLU A 99 0.61 -7.07 -5.59
CA GLU A 99 1.64 -7.86 -6.29
C GLU A 99 1.88 -9.22 -5.60
N ALA A 100 1.89 -9.23 -4.27
CA ALA A 100 2.11 -10.43 -3.46
C ALA A 100 1.06 -11.54 -3.71
N ILE A 101 -0.15 -11.18 -4.15
CA ILE A 101 -1.22 -12.13 -4.47
C ILE A 101 -1.45 -12.29 -5.98
N ASP A 102 -0.51 -11.81 -6.79
CA ASP A 102 -0.59 -11.79 -8.26
C ASP A 102 -1.81 -11.01 -8.83
N PHE A 103 -2.28 -10.00 -8.09
CA PHE A 103 -3.34 -9.12 -8.56
C PHE A 103 -2.81 -8.14 -9.61
N LYS A 104 -3.45 -8.12 -10.78
CA LYS A 104 -3.08 -7.24 -11.90
C LYS A 104 -3.72 -5.86 -11.76
N PHE A 105 -2.89 -4.82 -11.81
CA PHE A 105 -3.30 -3.41 -11.80
C PHE A 105 -2.73 -2.64 -13.01
N ASP A 106 -2.45 -3.38 -14.07
CA ASP A 106 -1.78 -2.95 -15.31
C ASP A 106 -2.57 -1.86 -16.05
N GLY A 107 -3.89 -1.78 -15.80
CA GLY A 107 -4.77 -0.72 -16.32
C GLY A 107 -4.61 0.65 -15.64
N TYR A 108 -3.75 0.77 -14.63
CA TYR A 108 -3.46 2.00 -13.89
C TYR A 108 -2.00 2.41 -14.15
N GLN A 109 -1.75 2.96 -15.33
CA GLN A 109 -0.38 3.14 -15.85
C GLN A 109 0.45 4.10 -15.01
N LEU A 110 -0.15 5.14 -14.40
CA LEU A 110 0.60 6.06 -13.53
C LEU A 110 1.02 5.36 -12.24
N ILE A 111 0.15 4.54 -11.64
CA ILE A 111 0.52 3.68 -10.50
C ILE A 111 1.64 2.71 -10.89
N VAL A 112 1.52 2.02 -12.03
CA VAL A 112 2.58 1.10 -12.51
C VAL A 112 3.91 1.85 -12.66
N ASN A 113 3.91 3.00 -13.33
CA ASN A 113 5.12 3.79 -13.54
C ASN A 113 5.72 4.29 -12.22
N TRP A 114 4.89 4.82 -11.31
CA TRP A 114 5.32 5.26 -9.97
C TRP A 114 5.93 4.12 -9.18
N TYR A 115 5.29 2.95 -9.20
CA TYR A 115 5.71 1.77 -8.45
C TYR A 115 7.05 1.23 -8.96
N GLU A 116 7.20 1.06 -10.27
CA GLU A 116 8.45 0.61 -10.89
C GLU A 116 9.57 1.65 -10.77
N THR A 117 9.24 2.95 -10.83
CA THR A 117 10.19 4.03 -10.55
C THR A 117 10.74 3.94 -9.13
N PHE A 118 9.88 3.64 -8.14
CA PHE A 118 10.34 3.42 -6.77
C PHE A 118 11.30 2.23 -6.66
N LYS A 119 10.98 1.09 -7.29
CA LYS A 119 11.86 -0.10 -7.32
C LYS A 119 13.22 0.22 -7.92
N ALA A 120 13.23 0.92 -9.06
CA ALA A 120 14.43 1.23 -9.81
C ALA A 120 15.34 2.26 -9.11
N GLU A 121 14.77 3.32 -8.54
CA GLU A 121 15.55 4.42 -7.97
C GLU A 121 15.90 4.22 -6.49
N HIS A 122 15.11 3.42 -5.76
CA HIS A 122 15.30 3.17 -4.33
C HIS A 122 15.47 1.67 -4.01
N PRO A 123 16.40 0.95 -4.67
CA PRO A 123 16.50 -0.51 -4.56
C PRO A 123 16.71 -0.99 -3.13
N LYS A 124 17.47 -0.26 -2.31
CA LYS A 124 17.69 -0.62 -0.89
C LYS A 124 16.42 -0.51 -0.04
N LEU A 125 15.55 0.45 -0.35
CA LEU A 125 14.25 0.57 0.33
C LEU A 125 13.28 -0.49 -0.19
N TRP A 126 13.33 -0.76 -1.50
CA TRP A 126 12.58 -1.82 -2.12
C TRP A 126 12.94 -3.21 -1.57
N ASP A 127 14.21 -3.50 -1.28
CA ASP A 127 14.64 -4.79 -0.72
C ASP A 127 13.90 -5.15 0.58
N ILE A 128 13.60 -4.15 1.42
CA ILE A 128 12.81 -4.33 2.65
C ILE A 128 11.37 -4.75 2.29
N THR A 129 10.76 -4.02 1.36
CA THR A 129 9.40 -4.30 0.88
C THR A 129 9.32 -5.66 0.19
N ALA A 130 10.32 -6.02 -0.63
CA ALA A 130 10.40 -7.27 -1.36
C ALA A 130 10.60 -8.47 -0.42
N ALA A 131 11.33 -8.31 0.69
CA ALA A 131 11.43 -9.34 1.70
C ALA A 131 10.06 -9.65 2.33
N GLY A 132 9.31 -8.61 2.74
CA GLY A 132 7.95 -8.77 3.24
C GLY A 132 6.98 -9.35 2.19
N MET A 133 7.14 -8.96 0.92
CA MET A 133 6.36 -9.52 -0.19
C MET A 133 6.53 -11.03 -0.32
N LYS A 134 7.75 -11.56 -0.16
CA LYS A 134 8.02 -13.00 -0.22
C LYS A 134 7.32 -13.76 0.91
N GLU A 135 7.29 -13.20 2.12
CA GLU A 135 6.55 -13.80 3.23
C GLU A 135 5.04 -13.83 2.96
N ILE A 136 4.48 -12.74 2.44
CA ILE A 136 3.05 -12.68 2.08
C ILE A 136 2.72 -13.67 0.96
N GLN A 137 3.58 -13.79 -0.05
CA GLN A 137 3.44 -14.78 -1.13
C GLN A 137 3.44 -16.21 -0.57
N GLU A 138 4.32 -16.50 0.40
CA GLU A 138 4.39 -17.80 1.06
C GLU A 138 3.11 -18.08 1.86
N PHE A 139 2.65 -17.14 2.69
CA PHE A 139 1.39 -17.30 3.42
C PHE A 139 0.17 -17.40 2.51
N ASN A 140 0.17 -16.74 1.36
CA ASN A 140 -0.92 -16.83 0.40
C ASN A 140 -1.00 -18.24 -0.25
N LYS A 141 0.16 -18.87 -0.50
CA LYS A 141 0.24 -20.26 -1.00
C LYS A 141 -0.06 -21.28 0.11
N ASN A 142 0.44 -20.99 1.31
CA ASN A 142 0.36 -21.85 2.49
C ASN A 142 -0.25 -21.06 3.67
N PRO A 143 -1.59 -20.87 3.69
CA PRO A 143 -2.25 -20.13 4.76
C PRO A 143 -1.95 -20.72 6.14
N PRO A 144 -1.59 -19.88 7.13
CA PRO A 144 -1.27 -20.38 8.47
C PRO A 144 -2.50 -21.04 9.11
N ASP A 145 -2.26 -22.10 9.89
CA ASP A 145 -3.32 -22.75 10.65
C ASP A 145 -3.67 -21.92 11.90
N LEU A 146 -4.77 -21.18 11.78
CA LEU A 146 -5.32 -20.39 12.89
C LEU A 146 -6.53 -21.06 13.55
N SER A 147 -6.81 -22.35 13.28
CA SER A 147 -8.02 -23.03 13.78
C SER A 147 -8.14 -23.09 15.31
N HIS A 148 -7.01 -22.95 16.02
CA HIS A 148 -6.95 -22.88 17.48
C HIS A 148 -7.20 -21.47 18.07
N MET A 149 -7.23 -20.45 17.23
CA MET A 149 -7.41 -19.06 17.65
C MET A 149 -8.88 -18.77 17.96
N ASN A 150 -9.15 -18.12 19.10
CA ASN A 150 -10.44 -17.50 19.38
C ASN A 150 -10.34 -15.99 19.16
N HIS A 151 -10.55 -15.53 17.93
CA HIS A 151 -10.40 -14.12 17.58
C HIS A 151 -11.70 -13.34 17.86
N PRO A 152 -11.64 -12.16 18.52
CA PRO A 152 -12.84 -11.44 18.94
C PRO A 152 -13.66 -10.83 17.79
N ILE A 153 -13.07 -10.66 16.60
CA ILE A 153 -13.69 -9.93 15.48
C ILE A 153 -13.53 -10.56 14.09
N HIS A 154 -12.66 -11.57 13.93
CA HIS A 154 -12.34 -12.13 12.61
C HIS A 154 -12.79 -13.59 12.56
N PRO A 155 -13.41 -14.01 11.44
CA PRO A 155 -13.82 -15.39 11.28
C PRO A 155 -12.58 -16.28 11.11
N ILE A 156 -12.57 -17.41 11.80
CA ILE A 156 -11.48 -18.38 11.77
C ILE A 156 -11.91 -19.58 10.92
N ARG A 157 -11.05 -19.97 9.98
CA ARG A 157 -11.28 -21.17 9.16
C ARG A 157 -11.33 -22.39 10.06
N LYS A 158 -12.42 -23.13 9.99
CA LYS A 158 -12.54 -24.43 10.64
C LYS A 158 -11.99 -25.49 9.68
N LYS A 159 -11.10 -26.34 10.19
CA LYS A 159 -10.64 -27.55 9.48
C LYS A 159 -11.68 -28.65 9.55
#